data_AF-J9FSJ2-F1
#
_entry.id   AF-J9FSJ2-F1
#
_cell.length_a   1.000
_cell.length_b   1.000
_cell.length_c   1.000
_cell.angle_alpha   90.00
_cell.angle_beta   90.00
_cell.angle_gamma   90.00
#
_symmetry.space_group_name_H-M   'P 1'
#
loop_
_entity.id
_entity.type
_entity.pdbx_description
1 polymer ?
#
loop_
_entity_poly.entity_id
_entity_poly.type
_entity_poly.pdbx_seq_one_letter_code
_entity_poly.pdbx_strand_id
1 'polypeptide(L)'
;MLSAYKDNVAFAEGPVVEQFAPEDQSTSDYFRVKDIESVISLKAETHNFPTTVEPFNGAATGTGGEIRDRMGGGTGSWPIAGTAVYMTSYPRSESNADGSMAHEWEKILPVRKWLY
;
A
#
# COMPACT_ATOMS: atom_id res chain seq x y z
N MET A 1 2.01 -20.12 -11.25
CA MET A 1 2.61 -18.78 -11.44
C MET A 1 2.41 -18.42 -12.90
N LEU A 2 1.61 -17.38 -13.19
CA LEU A 2 1.20 -17.04 -14.57
C LEU A 2 2.16 -16.05 -15.23
N SER A 3 2.72 -15.11 -14.47
CA SER A 3 3.75 -14.18 -14.96
C SER A 3 4.61 -13.64 -13.82
N ALA A 4 5.91 -13.54 -14.08
CA ALA A 4 6.89 -12.89 -13.23
C ALA A 4 7.94 -12.21 -14.12
N TYR A 5 8.39 -11.01 -13.75
CA TYR A 5 9.46 -10.26 -14.42
C TYR A 5 9.17 -9.80 -15.86
N LYS A 6 7.91 -9.87 -16.33
CA LYS A 6 7.48 -9.34 -17.65
C LYS A 6 6.54 -8.12 -17.56
N ASP A 7 6.09 -7.77 -16.36
CA ASP A 7 5.19 -6.65 -16.08
C ASP A 7 5.57 -6.05 -14.71
N ASN A 8 5.05 -4.87 -14.38
CA ASN A 8 5.25 -4.16 -13.11
C ASN A 8 4.66 -4.89 -11.89
N VAL A 9 4.01 -6.03 -12.13
CA VAL A 9 3.22 -6.78 -11.15
C VAL A 9 3.41 -8.28 -11.36
N ALA A 10 3.56 -9.04 -10.28
CA ALA A 10 3.59 -10.51 -10.34
C ALA A 10 2.16 -11.08 -10.34
N PHE A 11 1.89 -12.09 -11.17
CA PHE A 11 0.56 -12.72 -11.28
C PHE A 11 0.60 -14.20 -10.87
N ALA A 12 -0.28 -14.57 -9.93
CA ALA A 12 -0.52 -15.92 -9.45
C ALA A 12 -1.97 -16.34 -9.77
N GLU A 13 -2.16 -17.64 -10.00
CA GLU A 13 -3.49 -18.20 -10.23
C GLU A 13 -4.34 -17.99 -8.97
N GLY A 14 -5.52 -17.40 -9.14
CA GLY A 14 -6.46 -17.12 -8.07
C GLY A 14 -7.57 -18.17 -8.00
N PRO A 15 -8.39 -18.14 -6.94
CA PRO A 15 -9.56 -19.01 -6.86
C PRO A 15 -10.61 -18.61 -7.91
N VAL A 16 -11.58 -19.49 -8.15
CA VAL A 16 -12.83 -19.09 -8.80
C VAL A 16 -13.59 -18.18 -7.83
N VAL A 17 -14.08 -17.04 -8.32
CA VAL A 17 -14.81 -16.06 -7.52
C VAL A 17 -16.18 -15.76 -8.12
N GLU A 18 -17.16 -15.51 -7.27
CA GLU A 18 -18.48 -15.05 -7.68
C GLU A 18 -18.43 -13.55 -8.03
N GLN A 19 -18.66 -13.22 -9.30
CA GLN A 19 -18.79 -11.85 -9.77
C GLN A 19 -20.27 -11.44 -9.79
N PHE A 20 -20.60 -10.37 -9.07
CA PHE A 20 -21.88 -9.67 -9.16
C PHE A 20 -21.74 -8.42 -10.04
N ALA A 21 -22.22 -8.48 -11.27
CA ALA A 21 -22.12 -7.41 -12.26
C ALA A 21 -23.30 -7.47 -13.24
N PRO A 22 -23.62 -6.37 -13.95
CA PRO A 22 -24.54 -6.45 -15.10
C PRO A 22 -23.99 -7.40 -16.17
N GLU A 23 -24.88 -8.05 -16.92
CA GLU A 23 -24.48 -8.94 -18.02
C GLU A 23 -23.79 -8.13 -19.15
N ASP A 24 -24.33 -6.97 -19.50
CA ASP A 24 -23.68 -5.96 -20.34
C ASP A 24 -23.29 -4.71 -19.52
N GLN A 25 -22.00 -4.37 -19.52
CA GLN A 25 -21.48 -3.18 -18.83
C GLN A 25 -21.64 -1.87 -19.64
N SER A 26 -22.04 -1.97 -20.92
CA SER A 26 -22.17 -0.82 -21.82
C SER A 26 -23.59 -0.24 -21.89
N THR A 27 -24.59 -0.98 -21.41
CA THR A 27 -26.00 -0.57 -21.42
C THR A 27 -26.65 -0.76 -20.05
N SER A 28 -27.88 -0.28 -19.87
CA SER A 28 -28.61 -0.51 -18.62
C SER A 28 -29.12 -1.94 -18.59
N ASP A 29 -28.62 -2.73 -17.63
CA ASP A 29 -28.90 -4.16 -17.55
C ASP A 29 -29.02 -4.63 -16.09
N TYR A 30 -29.60 -5.81 -15.90
CA TYR A 30 -29.77 -6.45 -14.60
C TYR A 30 -28.46 -7.09 -14.11
N PHE A 31 -28.20 -6.97 -12.81
CA PHE A 31 -27.09 -7.65 -12.18
C PHE A 31 -27.32 -9.16 -12.13
N ARG A 32 -26.28 -9.93 -12.44
CA ARG A 32 -26.25 -11.39 -12.31
C ARG A 32 -25.01 -11.81 -11.54
N VAL A 33 -25.11 -12.97 -10.90
CA VAL A 33 -23.98 -13.64 -10.27
C VAL A 33 -23.43 -14.68 -11.24
N LYS A 34 -22.12 -14.68 -11.47
CA LYS A 34 -21.44 -15.70 -12.28
C LYS A 34 -20.09 -16.04 -11.66
N ASP A 35 -19.69 -17.30 -11.80
CA ASP A 35 -18.34 -17.74 -11.43
C ASP A 35 -17.34 -17.30 -12.49
N ILE A 36 -16.23 -16.71 -12.07
CA ILE A 36 -15.12 -16.33 -12.95
C ILE A 36 -13.79 -16.85 -12.40
N GLU A 37 -12.89 -17.25 -13.30
CA GLU A 37 -11.50 -17.50 -12.93
C GLU A 37 -10.82 -16.17 -12.60
N SER A 38 -10.14 -16.11 -11.45
CA SER A 38 -9.42 -14.92 -11.03
C SER A 38 -7.91 -15.12 -11.08
N VAL A 39 -7.20 -14.01 -11.16
CA VAL A 39 -5.74 -13.97 -11.04
C VAL A 39 -5.40 -12.97 -9.94
N ILE A 40 -4.63 -13.43 -8.97
CA ILE A 40 -4.15 -12.57 -7.89
C ILE A 40 -2.85 -11.94 -8.34
N SER A 41 -2.69 -10.66 -8.05
CA SER A 41 -1.43 -9.98 -8.30
C SER A 41 -0.90 -9.34 -7.03
N LEU A 42 0.43 -9.24 -6.96
CA LEU A 42 1.12 -8.62 -5.85
C LEU A 42 2.13 -7.59 -6.37
N LYS A 43 2.14 -6.42 -5.74
CA LYS A 43 3.09 -5.34 -5.98
C LYS A 43 3.40 -4.64 -4.64
N ALA A 44 4.62 -4.13 -4.53
CA ALA A 44 5.04 -3.30 -3.42
C ALA A 44 5.98 -2.20 -3.94
N GLU A 45 5.73 -0.98 -3.54
CA GLU A 45 6.56 0.18 -3.80
C GLU A 45 7.02 0.84 -2.51
N THR A 46 8.03 1.69 -2.64
CA THR A 46 8.57 2.49 -1.54
C THR A 46 8.57 3.95 -1.93
N HIS A 47 8.30 4.85 -0.98
CA HIS A 47 8.26 6.29 -1.24
C HIS A 47 9.14 7.07 -0.23
N ASN A 48 10.34 6.55 0.04
CA ASN A 48 11.16 6.92 1.20
C ASN A 48 11.61 8.39 1.22
N PHE A 49 12.15 8.89 0.10
CA PHE A 49 12.74 10.22 0.05
C PHE A 49 11.68 11.33 0.22
N PRO A 50 10.56 11.34 -0.52
CA PRO A 50 9.55 12.38 -0.32
C PRO A 50 8.89 12.29 1.06
N THR A 51 8.64 11.08 1.60
CA THR A 51 8.10 10.91 2.97
C THR A 51 9.04 11.44 4.05
N THR A 52 10.35 11.52 3.79
CA THR A 52 11.31 12.13 4.72
C THR A 52 11.21 13.65 4.72
N VAL A 53 10.94 14.27 3.58
CA VAL A 53 10.84 15.73 3.42
C VAL A 53 9.47 16.23 3.86
N GLU A 54 8.42 15.52 3.46
CA GLU A 54 7.03 15.82 3.78
C GLU A 54 6.31 14.47 4.00
N PRO A 55 5.95 14.14 5.27
CA PRO A 55 5.45 12.80 5.57
C PRO A 55 4.05 12.49 5.02
N PHE A 56 3.13 13.46 5.09
CA PHE A 56 1.71 13.20 4.80
C PHE A 56 1.45 13.03 3.31
N ASN A 57 1.77 14.05 2.52
CA ASN A 57 1.69 14.02 1.07
C ASN A 57 2.67 12.99 0.50
N GLY A 58 3.87 12.83 1.07
CA GLY A 58 4.81 11.80 0.64
C GLY A 58 4.24 10.37 0.74
N ALA A 59 3.61 10.03 1.88
CA ALA A 59 2.95 8.73 2.02
C ALA A 59 1.70 8.60 1.13
N ALA A 60 0.90 9.67 1.01
CA ALA A 60 -0.32 9.67 0.21
C ALA A 60 -0.04 9.45 -1.28
N THR A 61 0.99 10.11 -1.85
CA THR A 61 1.37 9.92 -3.26
C THR A 61 1.96 8.55 -3.52
N GLY A 62 2.67 7.96 -2.55
CA GLY A 62 3.15 6.57 -2.62
C GLY A 62 2.00 5.59 -2.77
N THR A 63 1.02 5.63 -1.86
CA THR A 63 -0.19 4.78 -1.94
C THR A 63 -0.98 5.04 -3.22
N GLY A 64 -1.14 6.30 -3.62
CA GLY A 64 -1.85 6.66 -4.85
C GLY A 64 -1.15 6.18 -6.11
N GLY A 65 0.19 6.14 -6.13
CA GLY A 65 0.98 5.56 -7.22
C GLY A 65 0.69 4.08 -7.39
N GLU A 66 0.81 3.32 -6.30
CA GLU A 66 0.54 1.88 -6.28
C GLU A 66 -0.86 1.51 -6.78
N ILE A 67 -1.89 2.21 -6.31
CA ILE A 67 -3.28 1.96 -6.74
C ILE A 67 -3.43 2.16 -8.25
N ARG A 68 -2.84 3.23 -8.81
CA ARG A 68 -2.92 3.51 -10.26
C ARG A 68 -2.16 2.48 -11.07
N ASP A 69 -0.97 2.11 -10.62
CA ASP A 69 -0.15 1.11 -11.29
C ASP A 69 -0.82 -0.26 -11.27
N ARG A 70 -1.52 -0.59 -10.18
CA ARG A 70 -2.33 -1.79 -10.11
C ARG A 70 -3.46 -1.74 -11.13
N MET A 71 -4.24 -0.65 -11.15
CA MET A 71 -5.35 -0.47 -12.11
C MET A 71 -4.87 -0.52 -13.58
N GLY A 72 -3.65 -0.06 -13.86
CA GLY A 72 -3.05 -0.06 -15.19
C GLY A 72 -2.38 -1.37 -15.62
N GLY A 73 -2.27 -2.39 -14.76
CA GLY A 73 -1.65 -3.67 -15.10
C GLY A 73 -2.58 -4.61 -15.87
N GLY A 74 -2.07 -5.26 -16.93
CA GLY A 74 -2.81 -6.20 -17.77
C GLY A 74 -3.94 -5.53 -18.59
N THR A 75 -5.13 -6.15 -18.64
CA THR A 75 -6.34 -5.60 -19.29
C THR A 75 -7.22 -4.81 -18.31
N GLY A 76 -6.63 -4.33 -17.22
CA GLY A 76 -7.34 -3.71 -16.10
C GLY A 76 -7.45 -4.67 -14.92
N SER A 77 -7.37 -4.12 -13.72
CA SER A 77 -7.45 -4.90 -12.49
C SER A 77 -8.14 -4.16 -11.36
N TRP A 78 -8.60 -4.94 -10.39
CA TRP A 78 -9.32 -4.43 -9.23
C TRP A 78 -8.43 -4.50 -7.98
N PRO A 79 -8.06 -3.37 -7.36
CA PRO A 79 -7.41 -3.37 -6.05
C PRO A 79 -8.36 -3.88 -4.97
N ILE A 80 -8.04 -5.02 -4.35
CA ILE A 80 -8.89 -5.65 -3.32
C ILE A 80 -8.40 -5.38 -1.89
N ALA A 81 -7.09 -5.19 -1.71
CA ALA A 81 -6.46 -4.97 -0.41
C ALA A 81 -5.13 -4.24 -0.59
N GLY A 82 -4.77 -3.41 0.38
CA GLY A 82 -3.49 -2.70 0.44
C GLY A 82 -2.85 -2.86 1.81
N THR A 83 -1.53 -2.94 1.86
CA THR A 83 -0.75 -2.99 3.10
C THR A 83 0.23 -1.82 3.10
N ALA A 84 0.33 -1.11 4.23
CA ALA A 84 1.29 -0.04 4.45
C ALA A 84 2.28 -0.45 5.55
N VAL A 85 3.57 -0.23 5.32
CA VAL A 85 4.63 -0.52 6.28
C VAL A 85 5.49 0.73 6.45
N TYR A 86 5.63 1.18 7.68
CA TYR A 86 6.47 2.31 8.05
C TYR A 86 7.62 1.85 8.92
N MET A 87 8.84 2.24 8.55
CA MET A 87 10.04 2.02 9.35
C MET A 87 10.63 3.39 9.66
N THR A 88 10.53 3.81 10.92
CA THR A 88 11.08 5.08 11.40
C THR A 88 12.20 4.83 12.40
N SER A 89 12.94 5.89 12.70
CA SER A 89 13.72 5.95 13.93
C SER A 89 12.82 5.71 15.15
N TYR A 90 13.42 5.34 16.29
CA TYR A 90 12.71 5.28 17.55
C TYR A 90 12.00 6.62 17.82
N PRO A 91 10.68 6.62 18.09
CA PRO A 91 9.97 7.83 18.47
C PRO A 91 10.57 8.37 19.77
N ARG A 92 10.42 9.66 20.04
CA ARG A 92 10.67 10.20 21.38
C ARG A 92 9.42 10.95 21.79
N SER A 93 8.84 10.55 22.90
CA SER A 93 7.63 11.19 23.42
C SER A 93 7.99 12.46 24.19
N GLU A 94 7.01 13.34 24.43
CA GLU A 94 7.25 14.50 25.29
C GLU A 94 7.74 14.04 26.68
N SER A 95 8.69 14.78 27.25
CA SER A 95 9.16 14.53 28.60
C SER A 95 7.99 14.62 29.58
N ASN A 96 8.03 13.81 30.63
CA ASN A 96 7.09 13.90 31.74
C ASN A 96 7.13 15.32 32.36
N ALA A 97 6.11 15.70 33.12
CA ALA A 97 6.00 17.02 33.73
C ALA A 97 7.18 17.38 34.66
N ASP A 98 7.94 16.39 35.13
CA ASP A 98 9.15 16.52 35.95
C ASP A 98 10.45 16.64 35.12
N GLY A 99 10.35 16.68 33.80
CA GLY A 99 11.49 16.75 32.87
C GLY A 99 12.19 15.40 32.64
N SER A 100 11.71 14.31 33.23
CA SER A 100 12.23 12.96 32.94
C SER A 100 11.78 12.49 31.55
N MET A 101 12.59 11.66 30.89
CA MET A 101 12.21 11.06 29.61
C MET A 101 11.00 10.14 29.82
N ALA A 102 10.08 10.12 28.85
CA ALA A 102 8.87 9.30 28.92
C ALA A 102 9.18 7.80 29.02
N HIS A 103 10.29 7.36 28.41
CA HIS A 103 10.68 5.96 28.39
C HIS A 103 12.17 5.76 28.62
N GLU A 104 12.53 4.70 29.35
CA GLU A 104 13.95 4.40 29.66
C GLU A 104 14.79 4.07 28.42
N TRP A 105 14.17 3.47 27.39
CA TRP A 105 14.86 3.11 26.16
C TRP A 105 15.32 4.32 25.35
N GLU A 106 14.79 5.52 25.62
CA GLU A 106 15.26 6.77 24.99
C GLU A 106 16.67 7.17 25.46
N LYS A 107 17.15 6.60 26.58
CA LYS A 107 18.52 6.78 27.09
C LYS A 107 19.55 5.95 26.33
N ILE A 108 19.12 4.92 25.61
CA ILE A 108 20.01 3.97 24.90
C ILE A 108 20.63 4.63 23.67
N LEU A 109 19.91 5.53 23.03
CA LEU A 109 20.38 6.23 21.83
C LEU A 109 20.63 7.70 22.15
N PRO A 110 21.81 8.27 21.82
CA PRO A 110 22.02 9.70 21.98
C PRO A 110 21.08 10.49 21.07
N VAL A 111 20.65 11.67 21.52
CA VAL A 111 19.86 12.59 20.70
C VAL A 111 20.69 12.96 19.47
N ARG A 112 20.18 12.67 18.27
CA ARG A 112 20.80 13.16 17.05
C ARG A 112 20.64 14.67 16.99
N LYS A 113 21.75 15.38 16.81
CA LYS A 113 21.72 16.77 16.35
C LYS A 113 21.26 16.75 14.91
N TRP A 114 20.05 17.21 14.68
CA TRP A 114 19.52 17.33 13.34
C TRP A 114 20.27 18.43 12.59
N LEU A 115 20.60 18.17 11.32
CA LEU A 115 21.21 19.14 10.42
C LEU A 115 20.10 19.92 9.73
N TYR A 116 19.49 20.85 10.45
CA TYR A 116 18.68 21.92 9.87
C TYR A 116 18.89 23.20 10.65
#